data_AF-A0A356REM6-F1
#
_entry.id   AF-A0A356REM6-F1
#
_cell.length_a   1.000
_cell.length_b   1.000
_cell.length_c   1.000
_cell.angle_alpha   90.00
_cell.angle_beta   90.00
_cell.angle_gamma   90.00
#
_symmetry.space_group_name_H-M   'P 1'
#
loop_
_entity.id
_entity.type
_entity.pdbx_description
1 polymer ?
#
loop_
_entity_poly.entity_id
_entity_poly.type
_entity_poly.pdbx_seq_one_letter_code
_entity_poly.pdbx_strand_id
1 'polypeptide(L)' 'PPLVAALTALLLAPDEAPSVAFIAGVLGPLLGADVLHMREIPNIATGMASIGGAGTFDGIVLSGILAAYLA' A
#
# COMPACT_ATOMS: atom_id res chain seq x y z
N PRO A 1 1.56 6.20 3.85
CA PRO A 1 0.56 5.24 3.32
C PRO A 1 0.02 4.27 4.40
N PRO A 2 0.78 3.30 4.96
CA PRO A 2 0.19 2.31 5.88
C PRO A 2 -0.25 2.92 7.22
N LEU A 3 0.63 3.70 7.85
CA LEU A 3 0.42 4.27 9.18
C LEU A 3 -0.63 5.39 9.14
N VAL A 4 -0.62 6.19 8.07
CA VAL A 4 -1.65 7.20 7.80
C VAL A 4 -3.00 6.51 7.58
N ALA A 5 -3.05 5.46 6.76
CA ALA A 5 -4.28 4.69 6.51
C ALA A 5 -4.86 4.11 7.80
N ALA A 6 -4.02 3.50 8.65
CA ALA A 6 -4.41 2.97 9.96
C ALA A 6 -4.99 4.05 10.88
N LEU A 7 -4.30 5.19 11.01
CA LEU A 7 -4.78 6.31 11.84
C LEU A 7 -6.08 6.90 11.29
N THR A 8 -6.19 7.10 9.97
CA THR A 8 -7.41 7.63 9.35
C THR A 8 -8.56 6.64 9.44
N ALA A 9 -8.31 5.34 9.37
CA ALA A 9 -9.32 4.31 9.53
C ALA A 9 -9.89 4.32 10.95
N LEU A 10 -9.04 4.42 11.96
CA LEU A 10 -9.47 4.55 13.36
C LEU A 10 -10.28 5.83 13.62
N LEU A 11 -9.95 6.94 12.95
CA LEU A 11 -10.63 8.22 13.13
C LEU A 11 -11.96 8.32 12.36
N LEU A 12 -12.02 7.78 11.15
CA LEU A 12 -13.14 8.00 10.22
C LEU A 12 -14.12 6.82 10.16
N ALA A 13 -13.64 5.60 10.40
CA ALA A 13 -14.43 4.37 10.31
C ALA A 13 -13.99 3.35 11.38
N PRO A 14 -14.13 3.68 12.67
CA PRO A 14 -13.61 2.85 13.78
C PRO A 14 -14.16 1.42 13.78
N ASP A 15 -15.44 1.22 13.45
CA ASP A 15 -16.07 -0.10 13.43
C ASP A 15 -15.53 -1.00 12.29
N GLU A 16 -14.99 -0.40 11.23
CA GLU A 16 -14.44 -1.08 10.04
C GLU A 16 -12.95 -0.78 9.87
N ALA A 17 -12.28 -0.36 10.93
CA ALA A 17 -10.91 0.15 10.89
C ALA A 17 -9.90 -0.83 10.25
N PRO A 18 -9.95 -2.15 10.49
CA PRO A 18 -9.04 -3.11 9.84
C PRO A 18 -9.21 -3.11 8.32
N SER A 19 -10.46 -3.22 7.85
CA SER A 19 -10.82 -3.26 6.43
C SER A 19 -10.40 -1.98 5.72
N VAL A 20 -10.72 -0.82 6.32
CA VAL A 20 -10.40 0.50 5.74
C VAL A 20 -8.90 0.76 5.75
N ALA A 21 -8.19 0.41 6.83
CA ALA A 21 -6.73 0.54 6.92
C ALA A 21 -6.03 -0.30 5.86
N PHE A 22 -6.52 -1.53 5.62
CA PHE A 22 -5.97 -2.39 4.58
C PHE A 22 -6.17 -1.80 3.19
N ILE A 23 -7.40 -1.47 2.81
CA ILE A 23 -7.72 -0.98 1.47
C ILE A 23 -6.99 0.33 1.19
N ALA A 24 -7.10 1.32 2.09
CA ALA A 24 -6.44 2.61 1.91
C ALA A 24 -4.91 2.48 1.97
N GLY A 25 -4.39 1.60 2.82
CA GLY A 25 -2.96 1.35 2.97
C GLY A 25 -2.34 0.67 1.74
N VAL A 26 -3.06 -0.24 1.08
CA VAL A 26 -2.61 -0.94 -0.14
C VAL A 26 -2.78 -0.06 -1.39
N LEU A 27 -3.90 0.68 -1.50
CA LEU A 27 -4.15 1.55 -2.64
C LEU A 27 -3.15 2.71 -2.74
N GLY A 28 -2.66 3.22 -1.61
CA GLY A 28 -1.68 4.31 -1.59
C GLY A 28 -0.38 4.00 -2.35
N PRO A 29 0.37 2.95 -1.97
CA PRO A 29 1.56 2.50 -2.68
C PRO A 29 1.26 2.02 -4.11
N LEU A 30 0.19 1.26 -4.33
CA LEU A 30 -0.17 0.79 -5.68
C LEU A 30 -0.39 1.96 -6.65
N LEU A 31 -1.19 2.95 -6.25
CA LEU A 31 -1.42 4.10 -7.12
C LEU A 31 -0.19 5.01 -7.17
N GLY A 32 0.34 5.37 -6.00
CA GLY A 32 1.39 6.38 -5.88
C GLY A 32 2.76 5.91 -6.36
N ALA A 33 3.24 4.78 -5.83
CA ALA A 33 4.57 4.27 -6.14
C ALA A 33 4.58 3.50 -7.46
N ASP A 34 3.56 2.69 -7.75
CA ASP A 34 3.60 1.85 -8.95
C ASP A 34 2.95 2.50 -10.18
N VAL A 35 1.65 2.79 -10.12
CA VAL A 35 0.87 3.22 -11.30
C VAL A 35 1.37 4.55 -11.85
N LEU A 36 1.63 5.54 -10.98
CA LEU A 36 2.09 6.86 -11.44
C LEU A 36 3.47 6.82 -12.10
N HIS A 37 4.31 5.81 -11.81
CA HIS A 37 5.66 5.68 -12.36
C HIS A 37 5.72 4.72 -13.57
N MET A 38 4.58 4.25 -14.09
CA MET A 38 4.55 3.34 -15.26
C MET A 38 5.26 3.89 -16.50
N ARG A 39 5.33 5.22 -16.64
CA ARG A 39 6.02 5.88 -17.77
C ARG A 39 7.54 5.72 -17.71
N GLU A 40 8.08 5.35 -16.57
CA GLU A 40 9.52 5.15 -16.35
C GLU A 40 9.94 3.70 -16.63
N ILE A 41 8.98 2.77 -16.67
CA ILE A 41 9.20 1.34 -16.93
C ILE A 41 10.00 1.06 -18.22
N PRO A 42 9.76 1.76 -19.35
CA PRO A 42 10.55 1.56 -20.57
C PRO A 42 12.04 1.92 -20.45
N ASN A 43 12.41 2.72 -19.44
CA ASN A 43 13.78 3.19 -19.23
C ASN A 43 14.58 2.29 -18.27
N ILE A 44 13.97 1.24 -17.71
CA ILE A 44 14.63 0.34 -16.78
C ILE A 44 15.45 -0.69 -17.57
N ALA A 45 16.70 -0.94 -17.16
CA ALA A 45 17.62 -1.86 -17.84
C ALA A 45 17.16 -3.34 -17.81
N THR A 46 16.16 -3.67 -16.98
CA THR A 46 15.64 -5.01 -16.78
C THR A 46 14.42 -5.25 -17.68
N GLY A 47 14.40 -6.37 -18.42
CA GLY A 47 13.29 -6.72 -19.31
C GLY A 47 11.95 -7.03 -18.62
N MET A 48 11.90 -7.02 -17.28
CA MET A 48 10.68 -7.12 -16.48
C MET A 48 10.78 -6.23 -15.25
N ALA A 49 9.64 -5.68 -14.83
CA ALA A 49 9.46 -4.93 -13.59
C ALA A 49 8.38 -5.57 -12.74
N SER A 50 8.63 -5.74 -11.44
CA SER A 50 7.62 -6.19 -10.46
C SER A 50 6.93 -4.97 -9.88
N ILE A 51 5.61 -4.93 -9.98
CA ILE A 51 4.76 -3.85 -9.45
C ILE A 51 4.27 -4.23 -8.05
N GLY A 52 4.35 -3.31 -7.10
CA GLY A 52 4.00 -3.52 -5.70
C GLY A 52 5.15 -4.14 -4.91
N GLY A 53 4.87 -5.28 -4.28
CA GLY A 53 5.72 -5.96 -3.27
C GLY A 53 7.05 -6.54 -3.76
N ALA A 54 7.71 -5.90 -4.73
CA ALA A 54 9.06 -6.23 -5.19
C ALA A 54 10.10 -6.22 -4.06
N GLY A 55 9.82 -5.53 -2.95
CA GLY A 55 10.57 -5.61 -1.69
C GLY A 55 9.77 -6.30 -0.57
N THR A 56 10.45 -7.10 0.26
CA THR A 56 9.87 -7.86 1.37
C THR A 56 9.09 -7.00 2.39
N PHE A 57 9.41 -5.70 2.50
CA PHE A 57 8.76 -4.74 3.39
C PHE A 57 8.16 -3.55 2.64
N ASP A 58 7.55 -3.79 1.48
CA ASP A 58 6.83 -2.74 0.76
C ASP A 58 5.57 -2.26 1.53
N GLY A 59 5.08 -1.07 1.17
CA GLY A 59 3.89 -0.45 1.74
C GLY A 59 2.65 -1.33 1.68
N ILE A 60 2.51 -2.23 0.71
CA ILE A 60 1.41 -3.20 0.64
C ILE A 60 1.49 -4.18 1.83
N VAL A 61 2.66 -4.77 2.08
CA VAL A 61 2.86 -5.74 3.18
C VAL A 61 2.68 -5.06 4.54
N LEU A 62 3.30 -3.89 4.72
CA LEU A 62 3.16 -3.11 5.96
C LEU A 62 1.70 -2.71 6.24
N SER A 63 0.92 -2.44 5.19
CA SER A 63 -0.52 -2.14 5.33
C SER A 63 -1.32 -3.36 5.77
N GLY A 64 -0.99 -4.55 5.25
CA GLY A 64 -1.57 -5.81 5.73
C GLY A 64 -1.26 -6.08 7.19
N ILE A 65 -0.01 -5.91 7.61
CA ILE A 65 0.42 -6.12 9.00
C ILE A 65 -0.32 -5.16 9.94
N LEU A 66 -0.34 -3.86 9.61
CA LEU A 66 -1.03 -2.88 10.44
C LEU A 66 -2.53 -3.12 10.50
N ALA A 67 -3.17 -3.44 9.39
CA ALA A 67 -4.59 -3.78 9.38
C ALA A 67 -4.90 -5.02 10.23
N ALA A 68 -4.04 -6.05 10.18
CA ALA A 68 -4.19 -7.26 11.00
C ALA A 68 -4.06 -6.97 12.50
N TYR A 69 -3.23 -5.98 12.90
CA TYR A 69 -3.15 -5.53 14.29
C TYR A 69 -4.39 -4.74 14.76
N LEU A 70 -5.20 -4.22 13.84
CA LEU A 70 -6.43 -3.50 14.18
C LEU A 70 -7.64 -4.42 14.32
N ALA A 71 -7.57 -5.66 13.79
CA ALA A 71 -8.65 -6.65 13.80
C ALA A 71 -8.72 -7.41 15.13
#